data_AF-A0A5J6BZ20-F1
#
_entry.id   AF-A0A5J6BZ20-F1
#
_cell.length_a   1.000
_cell.length_b   1.000
_cell.length_c   1.000
_cell.angle_alpha   90.00
_cell.angle_beta   90.00
_cell.angle_gamma   90.00
#
_symmetry.space_group_name_H-M   'P 1'
#
loop_
_entity.id
_entity.type
_entity.pdbx_description
1 polymer ?
#
loop_
_entity_poly.entity_id
_entity_poly.type
_entity_poly.pdbx_seq_one_letter_code
_entity_poly.pdbx_strand_id
1 'polypeptide(L)'
;LSLFKENTPSNNFIHNKDYFINFFDNKFLMNNAEHINQFYMFIKTNNKQYNSPNEMKERFQVFLQNAHKVNMHNNNKNSLYKKELNRFADLTYHEFKNKYLSLRSSKPLKNSKYLLDQMNYEEVIKKYRGEENFDHAAYDWRLHSGVTPVKDQKNCGSCWAFSSIGSVESQYAIRKNKLITLS
;
A
#
# COMPACT_ATOMS: atom_id res chain seq x y z
N LEU A 1 -1.98 22.89 -10.86
CA LEU A 1 -3.47 22.87 -10.78
C LEU A 1 -4.18 23.23 -12.11
N SER A 2 -3.48 23.43 -13.25
CA SER A 2 -4.15 23.82 -14.52
C SER A 2 -5.01 22.73 -15.16
N LEU A 3 -4.78 21.44 -14.85
CA LEU A 3 -5.62 20.32 -15.32
C LEU A 3 -6.90 20.08 -14.49
N PHE A 4 -6.98 20.71 -13.32
CA PHE A 4 -8.06 20.54 -12.34
C PHE A 4 -8.46 21.91 -11.75
N LYS A 5 -8.56 22.96 -12.59
CA LYS A 5 -9.14 24.23 -12.10
C LYS A 5 -10.62 24.02 -11.82
N GLU A 6 -10.98 24.39 -10.59
CA GLU A 6 -12.27 24.24 -9.93
C GLU A 6 -13.41 24.88 -10.73
N ASN A 7 -14.53 24.16 -10.79
CA ASN A 7 -15.86 24.76 -10.61
C ASN A 7 -16.77 23.74 -9.91
N THR A 8 -17.15 24.14 -8.69
CA THR A 8 -18.30 23.76 -7.85
C THR A 8 -18.43 22.36 -7.20
N PRO A 9 -19.00 22.32 -5.97
CA PRO A 9 -19.09 21.11 -5.15
C PRO A 9 -20.36 20.35 -5.52
N SER A 10 -20.23 19.19 -6.15
CA SER A 10 -21.31 18.22 -6.20
C SER A 10 -20.75 16.82 -6.27
N ASN A 11 -21.27 15.97 -5.38
CA ASN A 11 -21.08 14.52 -5.32
C ASN A 11 -21.60 13.88 -6.61
N ASN A 12 -20.86 13.97 -7.70
CA ASN A 12 -21.10 13.17 -8.89
C ASN A 12 -19.77 12.69 -9.46
N PHE A 13 -19.63 11.37 -9.50
CA PHE A 13 -18.62 10.63 -10.23
C PHE A 13 -18.42 11.28 -11.61
N ILE A 14 -17.27 11.92 -11.81
CA ILE A 14 -16.89 12.45 -13.13
C ILE A 14 -16.50 11.26 -14.00
N HIS A 15 -17.50 10.74 -14.71
CA HIS A 15 -17.30 10.06 -15.98
C HIS A 15 -16.43 10.94 -16.88
N ASN A 16 -15.37 10.34 -17.45
CA ASN A 16 -14.63 10.76 -18.65
C ASN A 16 -14.72 12.24 -19.02
N LYS A 17 -13.87 13.08 -18.39
CA LYS A 17 -13.14 14.01 -19.26
C LYS A 17 -12.04 13.19 -19.90
N ASP A 18 -12.25 12.78 -21.15
CA ASP A 18 -11.19 12.25 -22.01
C ASP A 18 -10.15 13.36 -22.16
N TYR A 19 -9.22 13.42 -21.19
CA TYR A 19 -8.04 14.26 -21.32
C TYR A 19 -7.31 13.72 -22.54
N PHE A 20 -7.37 14.48 -23.63
CA PHE A 20 -6.68 14.16 -24.88
C PHE A 20 -5.18 14.26 -24.62
N ILE A 21 -4.61 13.20 -24.06
CA ILE A 21 -3.17 13.10 -23.83
C ILE A 21 -2.55 12.78 -25.17
N ASN A 22 -1.73 13.71 -25.63
CA ASN A 22 -0.93 13.56 -26.82
C ASN A 22 0.53 13.91 -26.47
N PHE A 23 1.33 12.88 -26.20
CA PHE A 23 2.75 13.06 -25.92
C PHE A 23 3.57 13.49 -27.16
N PHE A 24 2.96 13.52 -28.35
CA PHE A 24 3.58 14.01 -29.57
C PHE A 24 3.26 15.47 -29.87
N ASP A 25 2.35 16.11 -29.11
CA ASP A 25 1.99 17.51 -29.28
C ASP A 25 2.82 18.41 -28.35
N ASN A 26 3.68 19.24 -28.94
CA ASN A 26 4.51 20.21 -28.22
C ASN A 26 3.69 21.17 -27.34
N LYS A 27 2.49 21.57 -27.78
CA LYS A 27 1.63 22.46 -26.98
C LYS A 27 1.13 21.76 -25.73
N PHE A 28 0.74 20.50 -25.84
CA PHE A 28 0.37 19.68 -24.70
C PHE A 28 1.55 19.49 -23.73
N LEU A 29 2.74 19.16 -24.25
CA LEU A 29 3.94 18.95 -23.44
C LEU A 29 4.30 20.21 -22.63
N MET A 30 4.31 21.38 -23.27
CA MET A 30 4.67 22.64 -22.59
C MET A 30 3.65 23.03 -21.52
N ASN A 31 2.35 22.85 -21.80
CA ASN A 31 1.30 23.18 -20.83
C ASN A 31 1.25 22.24 -19.61
N ASN A 32 1.86 21.06 -19.71
CA ASN A 32 1.84 20.01 -18.68
C ASN A 32 3.24 19.58 -18.24
N ALA A 33 4.26 20.41 -18.50
CA ALA A 33 5.66 20.06 -18.32
C ALA A 33 5.99 19.59 -16.89
N GLU A 34 5.42 20.24 -15.87
CA GLU A 34 5.59 19.84 -14.47
C GLU A 34 5.09 18.42 -14.20
N HIS A 35 3.88 18.12 -14.65
CA HIS A 35 3.23 16.83 -14.46
C HIS A 35 3.93 15.71 -15.23
N ILE A 36 4.36 16.00 -16.47
CA ILE A 36 5.15 15.07 -17.29
C ILE A 36 6.50 14.78 -16.62
N ASN A 37 7.16 15.82 -16.09
CA ASN A 37 8.42 15.65 -15.36
C ASN A 37 8.22 14.81 -14.08
N GLN A 38 7.16 15.07 -13.31
CA GLN A 38 6.81 14.27 -12.13
C GLN A 38 6.60 12.79 -12.50
N PHE A 39 5.87 12.52 -13.59
CA PHE A 39 5.65 11.15 -14.05
C PHE A 39 6.93 10.49 -14.57
N TYR A 40 7.77 11.23 -15.30
CA TYR A 40 9.08 10.75 -15.74
C TYR A 40 9.98 10.36 -14.55
N MET A 41 10.05 11.21 -13.53
CA MET A 41 10.78 10.92 -12.31
C MET A 41 10.19 9.72 -11.56
N PHE A 42 8.86 9.61 -11.49
CA PHE A 42 8.19 8.44 -10.93
C PHE A 42 8.58 7.15 -11.66
N ILE A 43 8.59 7.14 -13.00
CA ILE A 43 8.99 5.99 -13.81
C ILE A 43 10.43 5.58 -13.49
N LYS A 44 11.35 6.54 -13.46
CA LYS A 44 12.77 6.32 -13.16
C LYS A 44 12.96 5.77 -11.75
N THR A 45 12.44 6.44 -10.74
CA THR A 45 12.63 6.07 -9.33
C THR A 45 12.02 4.71 -8.98
N ASN A 46 10.91 4.34 -9.63
CA ASN A 46 10.19 3.10 -9.35
C ASN A 46 10.47 1.99 -10.38
N ASN A 47 11.46 2.18 -11.27
CA ASN A 47 11.82 1.25 -12.34
C ASN A 47 10.61 0.74 -13.14
N LYS A 48 9.69 1.66 -13.50
CA LYS A 48 8.48 1.32 -14.24
C LYS A 48 8.79 1.05 -15.70
N GLN A 49 8.14 0.03 -16.24
CA GLN A 49 8.20 -0.32 -17.65
C GLN A 49 6.76 -0.56 -18.14
N TYR A 50 6.45 -0.03 -19.32
CA TYR A 50 5.14 -0.13 -19.95
C TYR A 50 5.32 -0.74 -21.34
N ASN A 51 4.43 -1.65 -21.72
CA ASN A 51 4.58 -2.46 -22.93
C ASN A 51 4.17 -1.71 -24.20
N SER A 52 3.39 -0.64 -24.05
CA SER A 52 2.92 0.16 -25.19
C SER A 52 2.77 1.65 -24.83
N PRO A 53 2.80 2.54 -25.83
CA PRO A 53 2.46 3.95 -25.63
C PRO A 53 1.04 4.16 -25.07
N ASN A 54 0.09 3.30 -25.47
CA ASN A 54 -1.27 3.33 -24.94
C ASN A 54 -1.31 3.02 -23.44
N GLU A 55 -0.60 1.97 -23.00
CA GLU A 55 -0.47 1.66 -21.58
C GLU A 55 0.17 2.82 -20.82
N MET A 56 1.26 3.40 -21.34
CA MET A 56 1.90 4.55 -20.70
C MET A 56 0.94 5.75 -20.56
N LYS A 57 0.10 6.01 -21.57
CA LYS A 57 -0.93 7.05 -21.53
C LYS A 57 -1.98 6.78 -20.46
N GLU A 58 -2.49 5.56 -20.35
CA GLU A 58 -3.42 5.16 -19.28
C GLU A 58 -2.78 5.31 -17.90
N ARG A 59 -1.53 4.85 -17.74
CA ARG A 59 -0.77 4.95 -16.49
C ARG A 59 -0.52 6.39 -16.07
N PHE A 60 -0.27 7.28 -17.04
CA PHE A 60 -0.17 8.71 -16.79
C PHE A 60 -1.49 9.30 -16.30
N GLN A 61 -2.64 8.94 -16.91
CA GLN A 61 -3.96 9.37 -16.43
C GLN A 61 -4.20 8.97 -14.98
N VAL A 62 -3.94 7.70 -14.66
CA VAL A 62 -4.10 7.16 -13.30
C VAL A 62 -3.16 7.86 -12.31
N PHE A 63 -1.91 8.09 -12.71
CA PHE A 63 -0.94 8.83 -11.91
C PHE A 63 -1.43 10.24 -11.58
N LEU A 64 -1.93 10.99 -12.56
CA LEU A 64 -2.48 12.33 -12.34
C LEU A 64 -3.69 12.33 -11.40
N GLN A 65 -4.60 11.37 -11.57
CA GLN A 65 -5.76 11.22 -10.69
C GLN A 65 -5.32 10.93 -9.25
N ASN A 66 -4.31 10.07 -9.07
CA ASN A 66 -3.79 9.76 -7.75
C ASN A 66 -3.01 10.94 -7.14
N ALA A 67 -2.24 11.69 -7.93
CA ALA A 67 -1.60 12.93 -7.50
C ALA A 67 -2.61 13.97 -7.00
N HIS A 68 -3.72 14.13 -7.72
CA HIS A 68 -4.81 14.99 -7.28
C HIS A 68 -5.41 14.51 -5.95
N LYS A 69 -5.68 13.20 -5.80
CA LYS A 69 -6.18 12.63 -4.53
C LYS A 69 -5.21 12.85 -3.36
N VAL A 70 -3.90 12.72 -3.60
CA VAL A 70 -2.86 12.96 -2.60
C VAL A 70 -2.87 14.44 -2.17
N ASN A 71 -2.87 15.37 -3.13
CA ASN A 71 -2.91 16.80 -2.85
C ASN A 71 -4.16 17.20 -2.06
N MET A 72 -5.34 16.75 -2.50
CA MET A 72 -6.61 16.99 -1.78
C MET A 72 -6.58 16.47 -0.34
N HIS A 73 -6.05 15.26 -0.13
CA HIS A 73 -5.92 14.67 1.19
C HIS A 73 -4.96 15.47 2.09
N ASN A 74 -3.82 15.88 1.56
CA ASN A 74 -2.80 16.60 2.33
C ASN A 74 -3.19 18.06 2.64
N ASN A 75 -4.07 18.67 1.85
CA ASN A 75 -4.63 20.00 2.11
C ASN A 75 -5.75 19.97 3.16
N ASN A 76 -6.28 18.80 3.52
CA ASN A 76 -7.26 18.67 4.58
C ASN A 76 -6.60 18.77 5.96
N LYS A 77 -6.88 19.86 6.69
CA LYS A 77 -6.32 20.13 8.03
C LYS A 77 -6.72 19.11 9.10
N ASN A 78 -7.82 18.37 8.89
CA ASN A 78 -8.31 17.35 9.85
C ASN A 78 -7.69 15.96 9.62
N SER A 79 -6.72 15.84 8.71
CA SER A 79 -6.10 14.55 8.41
C SER A 79 -5.02 14.20 9.44
N LEU A 80 -5.13 13.04 10.08
CA LEU A 80 -4.14 12.52 11.02
C LEU A 80 -2.90 11.93 10.34
N TYR A 81 -2.90 11.86 9.01
CA TYR A 81 -1.79 11.29 8.24
C TYR A 81 -1.64 11.98 6.89
N LYS A 82 -0.43 11.91 6.33
CA LYS A 82 -0.12 12.41 4.99
C LYS A 82 -0.04 11.26 3.99
N LYS A 83 -0.40 11.54 2.74
CA LYS A 83 -0.22 10.64 1.60
C LYS A 83 0.92 11.12 0.72
N GLU A 84 1.55 10.19 0.03
CA GLU A 84 2.59 10.46 -0.95
C GLU A 84 2.40 9.55 -2.17
N LEU A 85 2.91 9.99 -3.32
CA LEU A 85 2.99 9.19 -4.53
C LEU A 85 4.10 8.15 -4.39
N ASN A 86 3.70 6.94 -4.00
CA ASN A 86 4.60 5.80 -3.91
C ASN A 86 4.57 4.95 -5.20
N ARG A 87 5.24 3.79 -5.19
CA ARG A 87 5.32 2.85 -6.33
C ARG A 87 3.99 2.37 -6.93
N PHE A 88 2.87 2.59 -6.24
CA PHE A 88 1.53 2.22 -6.68
C PHE A 88 0.75 3.39 -7.30
N ALA A 89 1.38 4.56 -7.47
CA ALA A 89 0.73 5.77 -7.95
C ALA A 89 0.12 5.64 -9.36
N ASP A 90 0.59 4.72 -10.20
CA ASP A 90 0.07 4.44 -11.54
C ASP A 90 -0.98 3.33 -11.61
N LEU A 91 -1.46 2.85 -10.45
CA LEU A 91 -2.50 1.83 -10.37
C LEU A 91 -3.83 2.43 -9.94
N THR A 92 -4.90 1.96 -10.57
CA THR A 92 -6.24 2.19 -10.05
C THR A 92 -6.43 1.40 -8.76
N TYR A 93 -7.40 1.80 -7.93
CA TYR A 93 -7.72 1.06 -6.71
C TYR A 93 -8.13 -0.40 -7.03
N HIS A 94 -8.85 -0.62 -8.13
CA HIS A 94 -9.27 -1.95 -8.54
C HIS A 94 -8.07 -2.84 -8.93
N GLU A 95 -7.12 -2.31 -9.72
CA GLU A 95 -5.89 -3.03 -10.04
C GLU A 95 -5.04 -3.30 -8.79
N PHE A 96 -4.92 -2.31 -7.90
CA PHE A 96 -4.19 -2.46 -6.64
C PHE A 96 -4.82 -3.56 -5.77
N LYS A 97 -6.15 -3.54 -5.61
CA LYS A 97 -6.89 -4.53 -4.84
C LYS A 97 -6.68 -5.94 -5.40
N ASN A 98 -6.82 -6.12 -6.71
CA ASN A 98 -6.72 -7.44 -7.33
C ASN A 98 -5.29 -8.00 -7.29
N LYS A 99 -4.27 -7.14 -7.32
CA LYS A 99 -2.86 -7.56 -7.31
C LYS A 99 -2.30 -7.77 -5.89
N TYR A 100 -2.62 -6.87 -4.96
CA TYR A 100 -1.96 -6.82 -3.65
C TYR A 100 -2.87 -7.19 -2.47
N LEU A 101 -4.19 -7.08 -2.61
CA LEU A 101 -5.17 -7.40 -1.54
C LEU A 101 -5.89 -8.72 -1.81
N SER A 102 -5.14 -9.72 -2.28
CA SER A 102 -5.66 -11.00 -2.78
C SER A 102 -5.69 -12.12 -1.73
N LEU A 103 -5.85 -11.77 -0.44
CA LEU A 103 -6.01 -12.76 0.63
C LEU A 103 -7.19 -13.67 0.31
N ARG A 104 -6.91 -14.95 0.04
CA ARG A 104 -7.94 -15.95 -0.20
C ARG A 104 -8.45 -16.42 1.16
N SER A 105 -9.68 -16.03 1.50
CA SER A 105 -10.38 -16.63 2.63
C SER A 105 -10.56 -18.12 2.34
N SER A 106 -9.88 -18.98 3.11
CA SER A 106 -10.18 -20.41 3.04
C SER A 106 -11.60 -20.60 3.54
N LYS A 107 -12.44 -21.32 2.77
CA LYS A 107 -13.72 -21.77 3.30
C LYS A 107 -13.42 -22.56 4.59
N PRO A 108 -14.16 -22.31 5.70
CA PRO A 108 -13.99 -23.11 6.89
C PRO A 108 -14.14 -24.58 6.48
N LEU A 109 -13.15 -25.41 6.82
CA LEU A 109 -13.20 -26.84 6.58
C LEU A 109 -14.47 -27.36 7.25
N LYS A 110 -15.43 -27.85 6.47
CA LYS A 110 -16.77 -28.28 6.94
C LYS A 110 -16.71 -29.36 8.05
N ASN A 111 -15.56 -30.01 8.22
CA ASN A 111 -15.31 -31.06 9.22
C ASN A 111 -14.32 -30.65 10.32
N SER A 112 -14.02 -29.36 10.51
CA SER A 112 -13.10 -28.84 11.54
C SER A 112 -13.70 -28.75 12.94
N LYS A 113 -14.78 -29.51 13.23
CA LYS A 113 -15.39 -29.54 14.56
C LYS A 113 -14.39 -30.02 15.64
N TYR A 114 -13.31 -30.69 15.23
CA TYR A 114 -12.27 -31.22 16.12
C TYR A 114 -11.06 -30.29 16.38
N LEU A 115 -10.94 -29.14 15.70
CA LEU A 115 -9.78 -28.24 15.89
C LEU A 115 -10.11 -26.93 16.63
N LEU A 116 -11.39 -26.57 16.74
CA LEU A 116 -11.82 -25.33 17.41
C LEU A 116 -11.97 -25.48 18.94
N ASP A 117 -11.95 -26.71 19.46
CA ASP A 117 -12.32 -27.02 20.85
C ASP A 117 -11.13 -27.14 21.82
N GLN A 118 -9.89 -26.89 21.37
CA GLN A 118 -8.69 -27.20 22.17
C GLN A 118 -7.85 -26.01 22.65
N MET A 119 -8.13 -24.78 22.22
CA MET A 119 -7.39 -23.62 22.72
C MET A 119 -8.33 -22.49 23.13
N ASN A 120 -8.52 -22.35 24.44
CA ASN A 120 -9.16 -21.18 25.01
C ASN A 120 -8.25 -19.95 24.78
N TYR A 121 -8.59 -19.14 23.78
CA TYR A 121 -7.84 -17.95 23.42
C TYR A 121 -7.60 -17.03 24.62
N GLU A 122 -8.60 -16.88 25.48
CA GLU A 122 -8.52 -16.06 26.69
C GLU A 122 -7.47 -16.58 27.68
N GLU A 123 -7.35 -17.90 27.85
CA GLU A 123 -6.33 -18.50 28.71
C GLU A 123 -4.92 -18.28 28.17
N VAL A 124 -4.74 -18.38 26.85
CA VAL A 124 -3.45 -18.13 26.19
C VAL A 124 -3.05 -16.67 26.38
N ILE A 125 -3.97 -15.73 26.14
CA ILE A 125 -3.72 -14.31 26.37
C ILE A 125 -3.39 -14.06 27.85
N LYS A 126 -4.20 -14.57 28.78
CA LYS A 126 -3.95 -14.41 30.22
C LYS A 126 -2.58 -14.96 30.65
N LYS A 127 -2.14 -16.08 30.08
CA LYS A 127 -0.85 -16.71 30.39
C LYS A 127 0.35 -15.90 29.90
N TYR A 128 0.24 -15.25 28.74
CA TYR A 128 1.36 -14.54 28.09
C TYR A 128 1.23 -13.01 28.15
N ARG A 129 0.17 -12.47 28.76
CA ARG A 129 0.02 -11.04 28.98
C ARG A 129 1.16 -10.55 29.86
N GLY A 130 1.84 -9.50 29.42
CA GLY A 130 2.87 -8.80 30.20
C GLY A 130 2.25 -8.01 31.35
N GLU A 131 3.10 -7.25 32.04
CA GLU A 131 2.68 -6.37 33.14
C GLU A 131 1.64 -5.34 32.67
N GLU A 132 0.65 -5.05 33.52
CA GLU A 132 -0.43 -4.10 33.18
C GLU A 132 0.08 -2.66 32.98
N ASN A 133 1.23 -2.32 33.58
CA ASN A 133 1.83 -0.98 33.54
C ASN A 133 2.82 -0.79 32.39
N PHE A 134 2.87 -1.72 31.44
CA PHE A 134 3.77 -1.60 30.29
C PHE A 134 3.21 -0.59 29.27
N ASP A 135 4.00 0.42 28.93
CA ASP A 135 3.63 1.37 27.87
C ASP A 135 3.83 0.74 26.49
N HIS A 136 2.80 0.02 26.04
CA HIS A 136 2.77 -0.61 24.72
C HIS A 136 2.89 0.38 23.56
N ALA A 137 2.55 1.67 23.76
CA ALA A 137 2.62 2.68 22.72
C ALA A 137 4.04 3.25 22.57
N ALA A 138 4.80 3.31 23.66
CA ALA A 138 6.19 3.76 23.65
C ALA A 138 7.19 2.67 23.22
N TYR A 139 6.80 1.39 23.26
CA TYR A 139 7.73 0.29 22.97
C TYR A 139 7.78 -0.12 21.50
N ASP A 140 8.97 -0.05 20.90
CA ASP A 140 9.21 -0.39 19.49
C ASP A 140 10.25 -1.51 19.33
N TRP A 141 9.79 -2.70 18.97
CA TRP A 141 10.65 -3.88 18.74
C TRP A 141 11.75 -3.66 17.70
N ARG A 142 11.61 -2.68 16.79
CA ARG A 142 12.67 -2.34 15.82
C ARG A 142 13.93 -1.80 16.49
N LEU A 143 13.76 -1.03 17.57
CA LEU A 143 14.87 -0.47 18.35
C LEU A 143 15.62 -1.54 19.16
N HIS A 144 15.01 -2.70 19.33
CA HIS A 144 15.55 -3.83 20.09
C HIS A 144 16.00 -4.99 19.21
N SER A 145 16.27 -4.74 17.93
CA SER A 145 16.65 -5.79 16.96
C SER A 145 15.66 -6.96 16.89
N GLY A 146 14.39 -6.71 17.21
CA GLY A 146 13.32 -7.70 17.25
C GLY A 146 12.57 -7.85 15.92
N VAL A 147 12.89 -7.06 14.90
CA VAL A 147 12.17 -7.05 13.62
C VAL A 147 13.16 -7.09 12.46
N THR A 148 12.96 -8.00 11.51
CA THR A 148 13.77 -8.08 10.28
C THR A 148 13.47 -6.93 9.32
N PRO A 149 14.35 -6.64 8.33
CA PRO A 149 14.06 -5.67 7.28
C PRO A 149 12.74 -5.92 6.55
N VAL A 150 12.10 -4.84 6.09
CA VAL A 150 10.85 -4.89 5.32
C VAL A 150 11.03 -5.74 4.07
N LYS A 151 10.08 -6.65 3.81
CA LYS A 151 10.06 -7.53 2.65
C LYS A 151 8.94 -7.13 1.67
N ASP A 152 9.01 -7.60 0.43
CA ASP A 152 8.02 -7.31 -0.62
C ASP A 152 7.30 -8.58 -1.10
N GLN A 153 5.99 -8.68 -0.83
CA GLN A 153 5.14 -9.79 -1.26
C GLN A 153 4.93 -9.86 -2.78
N LYS A 154 5.24 -8.79 -3.51
CA LYS A 154 4.94 -8.62 -4.94
C LYS A 154 3.45 -8.91 -5.23
N ASN A 155 3.14 -9.46 -6.39
CA ASN A 155 1.78 -9.77 -6.87
C ASN A 155 1.40 -11.24 -6.62
N CYS A 156 1.58 -11.75 -5.40
CA CYS A 156 1.38 -13.17 -5.08
C CYS A 156 0.15 -13.44 -4.19
N GLY A 157 -0.27 -12.46 -3.37
CA GLY A 157 -1.29 -12.70 -2.33
C GLY A 157 -0.76 -13.49 -1.13
N SER A 158 0.55 -13.45 -0.91
CA SER A 158 1.26 -14.15 0.17
C SER A 158 1.34 -13.37 1.48
N CYS A 159 0.58 -12.27 1.65
CA CYS A 159 0.62 -11.42 2.84
C CYS A 159 0.42 -12.20 4.16
N TRP A 160 -0.40 -13.25 4.14
CA TRP A 160 -0.61 -14.13 5.29
C TRP A 160 0.69 -14.84 5.71
N ALA A 161 1.47 -15.34 4.75
CA ALA A 161 2.74 -16.01 5.03
C ALA A 161 3.76 -15.01 5.60
N PHE A 162 3.82 -13.79 5.04
CA PHE A 162 4.70 -12.73 5.52
C PHE A 162 4.37 -12.31 6.97
N SER A 163 3.08 -12.22 7.31
CA SER A 163 2.63 -11.94 8.69
C SER A 163 3.02 -13.07 9.66
N SER A 164 2.86 -14.33 9.23
CA SER A 164 3.26 -15.49 10.04
C SER A 164 4.77 -15.54 10.26
N ILE A 165 5.59 -15.46 9.20
CA ILE A 165 7.05 -15.54 9.34
C ILE A 165 7.61 -14.35 10.13
N GLY A 166 7.08 -13.14 9.96
CA GLY A 166 7.55 -11.96 10.69
C GLY A 166 7.38 -12.12 12.20
N SER A 167 6.29 -12.74 12.63
CA SER A 167 6.04 -13.05 14.04
C SER A 167 7.03 -14.09 14.58
N VAL A 168 7.34 -15.13 13.80
CA VAL A 168 8.29 -16.18 14.18
C VAL A 168 9.73 -15.68 14.20
N GLU A 169 10.14 -14.92 13.17
CA GLU A 169 11.44 -14.25 13.08
C GLU A 169 11.65 -13.34 14.29
N SER A 170 10.62 -12.56 14.68
CA SER A 170 10.67 -11.68 15.85
C SER A 170 10.87 -12.46 17.15
N GLN A 171 10.10 -13.53 17.37
CA GLN A 171 10.24 -14.36 18.57
C GLN A 171 11.60 -15.05 18.65
N TYR A 172 12.16 -15.46 17.50
CA TYR A 172 13.51 -16.00 17.46
C TYR A 172 14.54 -14.92 17.82
N ALA A 173 14.42 -13.72 17.25
CA ALA A 173 15.31 -12.60 17.55
C ALA A 173 15.30 -12.24 19.03
N ILE A 174 14.13 -12.15 19.66
CA ILE A 174 13.97 -11.85 21.09
C ILE A 174 14.64 -12.93 21.96
N ARG A 175 14.45 -14.22 21.64
CA ARG A 175 14.96 -15.32 22.47
C ARG A 175 16.42 -15.65 22.27
N LYS A 176 16.94 -15.44 21.05
CA LYS A 176 18.29 -15.84 20.66
C LYS A 176 19.22 -14.66 20.42
N ASN A 177 18.72 -13.43 20.55
CA ASN A 177 19.43 -12.20 20.24
C ASN A 177 20.09 -12.24 18.84
N LYS A 178 19.37 -12.81 17.87
CA LYS A 178 19.87 -13.05 16.51
C LYS A 178 18.74 -12.89 15.49
N LEU A 179 18.94 -11.97 14.54
CA LEU A 179 18.05 -11.84 13.40
C LEU A 179 18.33 -12.94 12.38
N ILE A 180 17.29 -13.66 12.00
CA ILE A 180 17.30 -14.61 10.89
C ILE A 180 16.16 -14.26 9.93
N THR A 181 16.35 -14.56 8.65
CA THR A 181 15.26 -14.48 7.67
C THR A 181 14.79 -15.88 7.33
N LEU A 182 13.49 -16.11 7.47
CA LEU A 182 12.82 -17.35 7.12
C LEU A 182 12.20 -17.25 5.72
N SER A 183 11.91 -18.41 5.13
CA SER A 183 11.28 -18.56 3.82
C SER A 183 9.84 -19.03 3.93
#